data_AF-A0A935WWZ2-F1
#
_entry.id   AF-A0A935WWZ2-F1
#
_cell.length_a   1.000
_cell.length_b   1.000
_cell.length_c   1.000
_cell.angle_alpha   90.00
_cell.angle_beta   90.00
_cell.angle_gamma   90.00
#
_symmetry.space_group_name_H-M   'P 1'
#
loop_
_entity.id
_entity.type
_entity.pdbx_description
1 polymer ?
#
loop_
_entity_poly.entity_id
_entity_poly.type
_entity_poly.pdbx_seq_one_letter_code
_entity_poly.pdbx_strand_id
1 'polypeptide(L)'
;MRLILAVGRGSEHEPRLIHMTYTPEKGTEAKRTVCIVGKGLTFDAGGLSLKPNDSMVDMKADMGGAAAVLGAMEAIAKLKPDVVVHGIIGVAENMPDGRAIRPGDVFVSKKGLTVEVLNTDAEGRLVLADALSYAQDLSPTEIIDLATLTGACMVALGRTIAGAFVSDEGLVESWRRPGSVPARSSGVCRSIRSCASCSTATSPTSRMSPIGTEVRSRPRCFCEISLSEA
;
A
#
# COMPACT_ATOMS: atom_id res chain seq x y z
N MET A 1 -16.23 -0.53 0.96
CA MET A 1 -15.08 -0.11 0.14
C MET A 1 -15.55 1.01 -0.76
N ARG A 2 -15.15 2.25 -0.48
CA ARG A 2 -15.57 3.44 -1.24
C ARG A 2 -14.38 4.24 -1.76
N LEU A 3 -13.19 4.02 -1.20
CA LEU A 3 -11.97 4.73 -1.55
C LEU A 3 -11.37 4.19 -2.85
N ILE A 4 -11.30 2.87 -3.00
CA ILE A 4 -10.85 2.26 -4.27
C ILE A 4 -11.77 2.62 -5.44
N LEU A 5 -13.08 2.63 -5.19
CA LEU A 5 -14.09 3.07 -6.17
C LEU A 5 -13.93 4.54 -6.51
N ALA A 6 -13.65 5.38 -5.51
CA ALA A 6 -13.42 6.80 -5.71
C ALA A 6 -12.21 7.02 -6.63
N VAL A 7 -11.07 6.40 -6.35
CA VAL A 7 -9.86 6.53 -7.19
C VAL A 7 -10.13 6.08 -8.63
N GLY A 8 -10.72 4.89 -8.83
CA GLY A 8 -10.92 4.32 -10.16
C GLY A 8 -12.03 4.94 -11.00
N ARG A 9 -12.92 5.78 -10.43
CA ARG A 9 -14.11 6.29 -11.14
C ARG A 9 -13.79 7.23 -12.32
N GLY A 10 -12.54 7.70 -12.41
CA GLY A 10 -12.06 8.54 -13.51
C GLY A 10 -11.52 7.75 -14.71
N SER A 11 -11.45 6.42 -14.64
CA SER A 11 -11.06 5.58 -15.77
C SER A 11 -12.26 4.84 -16.37
N GLU A 12 -12.17 4.50 -17.66
CA GLU A 12 -13.06 3.52 -18.29
C GLU A 12 -12.83 2.10 -17.76
N HIS A 13 -11.63 1.82 -17.25
CA HIS A 13 -11.29 0.56 -16.61
C HIS A 13 -11.71 0.57 -15.15
N GLU A 14 -12.78 -0.16 -14.85
CA GLU A 14 -13.32 -0.22 -13.51
C GLU A 14 -12.33 -0.83 -12.49
N PRO A 15 -12.24 -0.27 -11.28
CA PRO A 15 -11.38 -0.80 -10.23
C PRO A 15 -11.81 -2.21 -9.79
N ARG A 16 -10.84 -2.98 -9.28
CA ARG A 16 -11.03 -4.36 -8.83
C ARG A 16 -10.29 -4.59 -7.51
N LEU A 17 -10.87 -5.44 -6.66
CA LEU A 17 -10.16 -6.02 -5.53
C LEU A 17 -9.94 -7.50 -5.85
N ILE A 18 -8.68 -7.92 -5.91
CA ILE A 18 -8.31 -9.32 -6.14
C ILE A 18 -7.96 -9.93 -4.79
N HIS A 19 -8.52 -11.10 -4.49
CA HIS A 19 -8.20 -11.88 -3.30
C HIS A 19 -7.84 -13.30 -3.74
N MET A 20 -6.58 -13.67 -3.51
CA MET A 20 -6.04 -15.01 -3.70
C MET A 20 -5.81 -15.65 -2.34
N THR A 21 -6.12 -16.94 -2.21
CA THR A 21 -5.91 -17.68 -0.97
C THR A 21 -5.05 -18.90 -1.25
N TYR A 22 -4.01 -19.05 -0.45
CA TYR A 22 -3.26 -20.29 -0.30
C TYR A 22 -3.63 -20.93 1.04
N THR A 23 -4.05 -22.20 0.98
CA THR A 23 -4.31 -23.03 2.15
C THR A 23 -3.40 -24.26 2.05
N PRO A 24 -2.72 -24.66 3.14
CA PRO A 24 -1.92 -25.88 3.14
C PRO A 24 -2.78 -27.12 2.91
N GLU A 25 -2.13 -28.25 2.60
CA GLU A 25 -2.82 -29.50 2.27
C GLU A 25 -3.76 -29.95 3.41
N LYS A 26 -4.86 -30.62 3.04
CA LYS A 26 -5.87 -31.07 4.01
C LYS A 26 -5.23 -31.97 5.07
N GLY A 27 -5.39 -31.60 6.34
CA GLY A 27 -4.82 -32.31 7.48
C GLY A 27 -3.63 -31.61 8.12
N THR A 28 -3.08 -30.57 7.48
CA THR A 28 -2.08 -29.69 8.08
C THR A 28 -2.77 -28.61 8.92
N GLU A 29 -2.46 -28.55 10.21
CA GLU A 29 -2.89 -27.46 11.08
C GLU A 29 -2.08 -26.20 10.77
N ALA A 30 -2.75 -25.18 10.22
CA ALA A 30 -2.10 -23.92 9.91
C ALA A 30 -1.74 -23.17 11.19
N LYS A 31 -0.44 -22.93 11.40
CA LYS A 31 0.06 -22.27 12.61
C LYS A 31 -0.16 -20.75 12.62
N ARG A 32 -0.31 -20.15 11.43
CA ARG A 32 -0.46 -18.71 11.22
C ARG A 32 -1.29 -18.43 9.98
N THR A 33 -1.92 -17.26 9.99
CA THR A 33 -2.60 -16.67 8.83
C THR A 33 -1.91 -15.35 8.49
N VAL A 34 -1.36 -15.24 7.29
CA VAL A 34 -0.64 -14.04 6.84
C VAL A 34 -1.41 -13.38 5.70
N CYS A 35 -1.60 -12.06 5.77
CA CYS A 35 -2.10 -11.28 4.64
C CYS A 35 -0.96 -10.52 3.98
N ILE A 36 -0.83 -10.61 2.66
CA ILE A 36 0.08 -9.80 1.85
C ILE A 36 -0.77 -8.91 0.94
N VAL A 37 -0.65 -7.59 1.10
CA VAL A 37 -1.50 -6.59 0.46
C VAL A 37 -0.69 -5.74 -0.53
N GLY A 38 -1.18 -5.54 -1.75
CA GLY A 38 -0.45 -4.83 -2.81
C GLY A 38 -1.19 -3.61 -3.35
N LYS A 39 -0.47 -2.49 -3.51
CA LYS A 39 -0.92 -1.35 -4.35
C LYS A 39 -0.84 -1.76 -5.82
N GLY A 40 -1.96 -1.69 -6.53
CA GLY A 40 -2.09 -2.08 -7.94
C GLY A 40 -2.60 -0.98 -8.85
N LEU A 41 -1.97 0.20 -8.86
CA LEU A 41 -2.36 1.24 -9.81
C LEU A 41 -1.79 0.87 -11.19
N THR A 42 -2.63 0.39 -12.10
CA THR A 42 -2.16 -0.08 -13.43
C THR A 42 -1.65 1.05 -14.29
N PHE A 43 -2.16 2.26 -14.07
CA PHE A 43 -1.59 3.50 -14.55
C PHE A 43 -1.97 4.65 -13.60
N ASP A 44 -1.02 5.54 -13.34
CA ASP A 44 -1.21 6.71 -12.49
C ASP A 44 -0.83 8.01 -13.23
N ALA A 45 -1.83 8.74 -13.72
CA ALA A 45 -1.66 10.08 -14.28
C ALA A 45 -1.65 11.17 -13.19
N GLY A 46 -1.99 10.82 -11.93
CA GLY A 46 -2.20 11.73 -10.82
C GLY A 46 -3.64 12.26 -10.69
N GLY A 47 -4.55 11.86 -11.58
CA GLY A 47 -5.93 12.37 -11.60
C GLY A 47 -6.00 13.85 -11.97
N LEU A 48 -6.76 14.65 -11.21
CA LEU A 48 -6.84 16.10 -11.44
C LEU A 48 -5.60 16.87 -10.92
N SER A 49 -4.86 16.29 -9.99
CA SER A 49 -3.51 16.68 -9.61
C SER A 49 -2.49 16.11 -10.61
N LEU A 50 -2.69 16.42 -11.89
CA LEU A 50 -2.02 15.80 -13.02
C LEU A 50 -0.48 15.89 -12.92
N LYS A 51 0.19 14.76 -13.13
CA LYS A 51 1.66 14.71 -13.16
C LYS A 51 2.22 15.44 -14.39
N PRO A 52 3.42 16.04 -14.29
CA PRO A 52 4.20 16.42 -15.47
C PRO A 52 4.54 15.21 -16.34
N ASN A 53 4.65 15.40 -17.66
CA ASN A 53 4.89 14.32 -18.63
C ASN A 53 6.08 13.42 -18.24
N ASP A 54 7.24 14.00 -17.94
CA ASP A 54 8.45 13.26 -17.58
C ASP A 54 8.29 12.38 -16.33
N SER A 55 7.37 12.75 -15.43
CA SER A 55 7.06 11.96 -14.22
C SER A 55 5.97 10.92 -14.45
N MET A 56 5.27 10.95 -15.59
CA MET A 56 4.15 10.08 -15.92
C MET A 56 4.54 8.88 -16.77
N VAL A 57 5.60 8.99 -17.60
CA VAL A 57 6.02 7.94 -18.56
C VAL A 57 6.19 6.57 -17.91
N ASP A 58 6.73 6.52 -16.70
CA ASP A 58 7.02 5.28 -15.97
C ASP A 58 5.87 4.84 -15.04
N MET A 59 4.74 5.57 -14.99
CA MET A 59 3.64 5.28 -14.04
C MET A 59 2.80 4.05 -14.38
N LYS A 60 3.08 3.39 -15.50
CA LYS A 60 2.67 1.98 -15.71
C LYS A 60 3.25 1.03 -14.66
N ALA A 61 4.33 1.43 -13.99
CA ALA A 61 5.00 0.65 -12.95
C ALA A 61 4.41 0.89 -11.55
N ASP A 62 3.37 1.72 -11.41
CA ASP A 62 2.74 2.04 -10.11
C ASP A 62 1.84 0.90 -9.54
N MET A 63 1.97 -0.27 -10.14
CA MET A 63 1.44 -1.57 -9.71
C MET A 63 2.56 -2.50 -9.21
N GLY A 64 3.77 -1.98 -8.97
CA GLY A 64 4.92 -2.79 -8.52
C GLY A 64 4.66 -3.54 -7.21
N GLY A 65 3.88 -2.95 -6.30
CA GLY A 65 3.43 -3.62 -5.08
C GLY A 65 2.54 -4.83 -5.36
N ALA A 66 1.55 -4.68 -6.23
CA ALA A 66 0.70 -5.78 -6.70
C ALA A 66 1.51 -6.88 -7.41
N ALA A 67 2.47 -6.51 -8.26
CA ALA A 67 3.35 -7.47 -8.93
C ALA A 67 4.18 -8.28 -7.92
N ALA A 68 4.69 -7.64 -6.87
CA ALA A 68 5.40 -8.32 -5.80
C ALA A 68 4.50 -9.30 -5.02
N VAL A 69 3.24 -8.94 -4.75
CA VAL A 69 2.26 -9.85 -4.14
C VAL A 69 1.99 -11.07 -5.04
N LEU A 70 1.77 -10.86 -6.34
CA LEU A 70 1.57 -11.96 -7.30
C LEU A 70 2.77 -12.91 -7.33
N GLY A 71 3.99 -12.37 -7.40
CA GLY A 71 5.22 -13.18 -7.37
C GLY A 71 5.41 -13.93 -6.05
N ALA A 72 5.07 -13.30 -4.92
CA ALA A 72 5.11 -13.95 -3.62
C ALA A 72 4.10 -15.11 -3.54
N MET A 73 2.86 -14.90 -3.99
CA MET A 73 1.84 -15.96 -4.01
C MET A 73 2.23 -17.12 -4.93
N GLU A 74 2.84 -16.84 -6.09
CA GLU A 74 3.38 -17.88 -6.96
C GLU A 74 4.49 -18.70 -6.27
N ALA A 75 5.41 -18.02 -5.58
CA ALA A 75 6.48 -18.69 -4.83
C ALA A 75 5.91 -19.54 -3.68
N ILE A 76 4.91 -19.02 -2.94
CA ILE A 76 4.23 -19.74 -1.86
C ILE A 76 3.56 -21.01 -2.39
N ALA A 77 2.85 -20.93 -3.51
CA ALA A 77 2.20 -22.08 -4.13
C ALA A 77 3.20 -23.20 -4.51
N LYS A 78 4.44 -22.83 -4.86
CA LYS A 78 5.53 -23.79 -5.17
C LYS A 78 6.20 -24.34 -3.92
N LEU A 79 6.43 -23.51 -2.90
CA LEU A 79 7.09 -23.90 -1.65
C LEU A 79 6.19 -24.73 -0.72
N LYS A 80 4.88 -24.56 -0.86
CA LYS A 80 3.85 -25.24 -0.05
C LYS A 80 4.08 -25.15 1.47
N PRO A 81 4.21 -23.94 2.05
CA PRO A 81 4.43 -23.82 3.49
C PRO A 81 3.17 -24.20 4.30
N ASP A 82 3.37 -24.56 5.58
CA ASP A 82 2.29 -24.91 6.52
C ASP A 82 1.60 -23.68 7.15
N VAL A 83 1.29 -22.67 6.34
CA VAL A 83 0.63 -21.42 6.77
C VAL A 83 -0.46 -21.03 5.78
N VAL A 84 -1.54 -20.40 6.27
CA VAL A 84 -2.54 -19.80 5.37
C VAL A 84 -2.02 -18.45 4.91
N VAL A 85 -2.08 -18.18 3.60
CA VAL A 85 -1.70 -16.88 3.05
C VAL A 85 -2.82 -16.30 2.19
N HIS A 86 -3.19 -15.06 2.48
CA HIS A 86 -4.11 -14.27 1.69
C HIS A 86 -3.33 -13.20 0.91
N GLY A 87 -3.33 -13.30 -0.41
CA GLY A 87 -2.82 -12.25 -1.30
C GLY A 87 -3.96 -11.32 -1.70
N ILE A 88 -3.91 -10.05 -1.28
CA ILE A 88 -4.96 -9.06 -1.56
C ILE A 88 -4.35 -7.93 -2.40
N ILE A 89 -5.01 -7.56 -3.50
CA ILE A 89 -4.53 -6.50 -4.38
C ILE A 89 -5.67 -5.53 -4.65
N GLY A 90 -5.44 -4.25 -4.36
CA GLY A 90 -6.33 -3.17 -4.79
C GLY A 90 -5.89 -2.64 -6.15
N VAL A 91 -6.70 -2.88 -7.19
CA VAL A 91 -6.42 -2.50 -8.57
C VAL A 91 -7.31 -1.33 -9.00
N ALA A 92 -6.70 -0.29 -9.54
CA ALA A 92 -7.40 0.86 -10.11
C ALA A 92 -6.52 1.56 -11.14
N GLU A 93 -7.10 2.49 -11.90
CA GLU A 93 -6.36 3.51 -12.63
C GLU A 93 -6.70 4.88 -12.07
N ASN A 94 -5.70 5.77 -12.02
CA ASN A 94 -5.89 7.15 -11.59
C ASN A 94 -5.78 8.09 -12.78
N MET A 95 -6.93 8.34 -13.42
CA MET A 95 -7.02 9.09 -14.68
C MET A 95 -7.78 10.41 -14.50
N PRO A 96 -7.38 11.48 -15.22
CA PRO A 96 -8.19 12.69 -15.32
C PRO A 96 -9.44 12.41 -16.17
N ASP A 97 -10.61 12.72 -15.62
CA ASP A 97 -11.90 12.64 -16.31
C ASP A 97 -12.89 13.61 -15.65
N GLY A 98 -14.01 13.92 -16.33
CA GLY A 98 -15.10 14.71 -15.75
C GLY A 98 -15.72 14.08 -14.50
N ARG A 99 -15.56 12.77 -14.30
CA ARG A 99 -16.01 12.03 -13.11
C ARG A 99 -14.93 11.83 -12.07
N ALA A 100 -13.67 12.19 -12.34
CA ALA A 100 -12.56 11.92 -11.41
C ALA A 100 -12.78 12.53 -10.01
N ILE A 101 -12.07 12.00 -9.02
CA ILE A 101 -12.02 12.60 -7.68
C ILE A 101 -11.40 13.99 -7.76
N ARG A 102 -11.91 14.91 -6.94
CA ARG A 102 -11.45 16.31 -6.91
C ARG A 102 -10.73 16.61 -5.61
N PRO A 103 -9.72 17.49 -5.63
CA PRO A 103 -9.23 18.12 -4.41
C PRO A 103 -10.39 18.72 -3.61
N GLY A 104 -10.48 18.37 -2.33
CA GLY A 104 -11.57 18.73 -1.40
C GLY A 104 -12.73 17.73 -1.33
N ASP A 105 -12.80 16.71 -2.20
CA ASP A 105 -13.82 15.66 -2.05
C ASP A 105 -13.58 14.86 -0.76
N VAL A 106 -14.64 14.58 0.00
CA VAL A 106 -14.57 13.79 1.25
C VAL A 106 -15.23 12.44 1.05
N PHE A 107 -14.50 11.36 1.36
CA PHE A 107 -14.99 9.99 1.28
C PHE A 107 -15.04 9.32 2.64
N VAL A 108 -15.91 8.34 2.79
CA VAL A 108 -15.99 7.49 3.98
C VAL A 108 -15.33 6.15 3.66
N SER A 109 -14.27 5.79 4.38
CA SER A 109 -13.55 4.53 4.24
C SER A 109 -14.42 3.33 4.65
N LYS A 110 -14.00 2.10 4.31
CA LYS A 110 -14.67 0.89 4.79
C LYS A 110 -14.81 0.83 6.32
N LYS A 111 -13.84 1.37 7.08
CA LYS A 111 -13.90 1.46 8.55
C LYS A 111 -14.81 2.57 9.09
N GLY A 112 -15.46 3.35 8.22
CA GLY A 112 -16.29 4.49 8.63
C GLY A 112 -15.52 5.77 8.93
N LEU A 113 -14.21 5.81 8.68
CA LEU A 113 -13.40 7.02 8.83
C LEU A 113 -13.60 7.95 7.63
N THR A 114 -13.68 9.25 7.86
CA THR A 114 -13.73 10.24 6.79
C THR A 114 -12.34 10.64 6.32
N VAL A 115 -12.16 10.74 5.00
CA VAL A 115 -10.90 11.10 4.33
C VAL A 115 -11.17 12.24 3.34
N GLU A 116 -10.57 13.40 3.57
CA GLU A 116 -10.63 14.56 2.65
C GLU A 116 -9.49 14.50 1.63
N VAL A 117 -9.78 14.32 0.35
CA VAL A 117 -8.74 14.21 -0.68
C VAL A 117 -8.18 15.59 -1.02
N LEU A 118 -7.02 15.95 -0.48
CA LEU A 118 -6.37 17.23 -0.82
C LEU A 118 -5.52 17.17 -2.11
N ASN A 119 -5.03 15.99 -2.48
CA ASN A 119 -4.24 15.76 -3.69
C ASN A 119 -4.63 14.39 -4.23
N THR A 120 -5.03 14.34 -5.51
CA THR A 120 -5.49 13.12 -6.17
C THR A 120 -4.33 12.23 -6.63
N ASP A 121 -3.10 12.74 -6.57
CA ASP A 121 -1.83 12.03 -6.77
C ASP A 121 -1.33 11.31 -5.49
N ALA A 122 -2.15 11.35 -4.44
CA ALA A 122 -1.97 10.58 -3.22
C ALA A 122 -3.01 9.45 -3.13
N GLU A 123 -3.32 8.83 -4.27
CA GLU A 123 -4.36 7.82 -4.46
C GLU A 123 -3.99 6.45 -3.88
N GLY A 124 -2.71 6.07 -3.92
CA GLY A 124 -2.27 4.73 -3.54
C GLY A 124 -2.66 4.36 -2.12
N ARG A 125 -2.59 5.32 -1.18
CA ARG A 125 -3.01 5.12 0.21
C ARG A 125 -4.52 4.98 0.37
N LEU A 126 -5.32 5.57 -0.54
CA LEU A 126 -6.78 5.43 -0.54
C LEU A 126 -7.18 4.01 -0.96
N VAL A 127 -6.54 3.50 -2.02
CA VAL A 127 -6.73 2.12 -2.48
C VAL A 127 -6.29 1.12 -1.41
N LEU A 128 -5.10 1.33 -0.83
CA LEU A 128 -4.58 0.49 0.26
C LEU A 128 -5.46 0.55 1.51
N ALA A 129 -6.03 1.71 1.89
CA ALA A 129 -6.87 1.81 3.08
C ALA A 129 -8.09 0.87 3.01
N ASP A 130 -8.74 0.75 1.85
CA ASP A 130 -9.83 -0.21 1.66
C ASP A 130 -9.30 -1.65 1.62
N ALA A 131 -8.19 -1.93 0.94
CA ALA A 131 -7.60 -3.27 0.86
C ALA A 131 -7.13 -3.80 2.22
N LEU A 132 -6.44 -2.98 3.01
CA LEU A 132 -6.02 -3.25 4.39
C LEU A 132 -7.23 -3.43 5.30
N SER A 133 -8.27 -2.60 5.15
CA SER A 133 -9.50 -2.77 5.92
C SER A 133 -10.24 -4.07 5.58
N TYR A 134 -10.07 -4.62 4.38
CA TYR A 134 -10.58 -5.94 4.03
C TYR A 134 -9.68 -7.05 4.57
N ALA A 135 -8.36 -6.89 4.50
CA ALA A 135 -7.40 -7.82 5.10
C ALA A 135 -7.64 -8.02 6.59
N GLN A 136 -7.95 -6.95 7.33
CA GLN A 136 -8.25 -7.04 8.76
C GLN A 136 -9.54 -7.82 9.08
N ASP A 137 -10.54 -7.81 8.20
CA ASP A 137 -11.76 -8.62 8.42
C ASP A 137 -11.44 -10.12 8.43
N LEU A 138 -10.34 -10.54 7.79
CA LEU A 138 -9.88 -11.92 7.78
C LEU A 138 -9.20 -12.34 9.09
N SER A 139 -9.03 -11.41 10.03
CA SER A 139 -8.36 -11.63 11.33
C SER A 139 -7.01 -12.37 11.20
N PRO A 140 -6.10 -11.88 10.33
CA PRO A 140 -4.80 -12.52 10.15
C PRO A 140 -3.91 -12.34 11.37
N THR A 141 -2.93 -13.21 11.52
CA THR A 141 -1.85 -13.06 12.50
C THR A 141 -0.95 -11.88 12.15
N GLU A 142 -0.66 -11.68 10.86
CA GLU A 142 0.27 -10.66 10.37
C GLU A 142 -0.25 -10.06 9.04
N ILE A 143 -0.10 -8.74 8.87
CA ILE A 143 -0.38 -8.05 7.60
C ILE A 143 0.91 -7.41 7.08
N ILE A 144 1.23 -7.69 5.82
CA ILE A 144 2.36 -7.13 5.07
C ILE A 144 1.80 -6.36 3.88
N ASP A 145 2.00 -5.05 3.80
CA ASP A 145 1.69 -4.30 2.59
C ASP A 145 2.92 -3.90 1.78
N LEU A 146 2.77 -3.89 0.46
CA LEU A 146 3.81 -3.58 -0.53
C LEU A 146 3.28 -2.51 -1.48
N ALA A 147 3.99 -1.39 -1.59
CA ALA A 147 3.57 -0.30 -2.46
C ALA A 147 4.73 0.54 -3.02
N THR A 148 4.59 0.92 -4.30
CA THR A 148 5.36 2.00 -4.95
C THR A 148 4.82 3.37 -4.50
N LEU A 149 4.68 3.56 -3.19
CA LEU A 149 3.70 4.52 -2.68
C LEU A 149 4.09 5.98 -2.93
N THR A 150 5.36 6.33 -2.81
CA THR A 150 5.74 7.72 -3.03
C THR A 150 7.21 7.90 -3.45
N GLY A 151 7.48 9.07 -4.05
CA GLY A 151 8.78 9.41 -4.60
C GLY A 151 9.92 9.65 -3.61
N ALA A 152 9.72 10.02 -2.34
CA ALA A 152 10.87 10.42 -1.51
C ALA A 152 11.54 9.32 -0.68
N CYS A 153 11.08 8.06 -0.64
CA CYS A 153 12.06 7.01 -0.27
C CYS A 153 13.05 6.83 -1.40
N MET A 154 12.66 7.06 -2.66
CA MET A 154 13.65 7.07 -3.73
C MET A 154 14.68 8.17 -3.48
N VAL A 155 14.24 9.32 -2.96
CA VAL A 155 15.16 10.40 -2.54
C VAL A 155 15.99 10.03 -1.31
N ALA A 156 15.40 9.38 -0.30
CA ALA A 156 16.06 9.10 0.98
C ALA A 156 16.98 7.86 0.95
N LEU A 157 16.56 6.80 0.25
CA LEU A 157 17.17 5.48 0.24
C LEU A 157 17.74 5.08 -1.13
N GLY A 158 17.45 5.85 -2.18
CA GLY A 158 17.84 5.52 -3.55
C GLY A 158 16.95 4.44 -4.17
N ARG A 159 17.45 3.83 -5.25
CA ARG A 159 16.75 2.82 -6.07
C ARG A 159 17.00 1.38 -5.64
N THR A 160 17.99 1.16 -4.78
CA THR A 160 18.49 -0.18 -4.44
C THR A 160 17.94 -0.69 -3.11
N ILE A 161 17.27 0.18 -2.36
CA ILE A 161 16.85 -0.09 -0.99
C ILE A 161 15.35 0.17 -0.81
N ALA A 162 14.62 -0.83 -0.31
CA ALA A 162 13.22 -0.68 0.08
C ALA A 162 13.11 -0.06 1.49
N GLY A 163 12.15 0.84 1.67
CA GLY A 163 11.79 1.37 2.99
C GLY A 163 10.82 0.44 3.71
N ALA A 164 11.07 0.17 5.00
CA ALA A 164 10.16 -0.61 5.84
C ALA A 164 9.69 0.18 7.06
N PHE A 165 8.38 0.13 7.29
CA PHE A 165 7.66 0.68 8.42
C PHE A 165 6.97 -0.46 9.14
N VAL A 166 7.27 -0.62 10.41
CA VAL A 166 6.83 -1.80 11.17
C VAL A 166 6.33 -1.35 12.51
N SER A 167 5.11 -1.77 12.88
CA SER A 167 4.53 -1.48 14.19
C SER A 167 5.11 -2.35 15.30
N ASP A 168 5.46 -3.60 15.01
CA ASP A 168 6.04 -4.55 15.96
C ASP A 168 7.56 -4.73 15.78
N GLU A 169 8.31 -4.43 16.84
CA GLU A 169 9.76 -4.62 16.87
C GLU A 169 10.19 -6.10 16.85
N GLY A 170 9.36 -6.99 17.42
CA GLY A 170 9.60 -8.43 17.41
C GLY A 170 9.64 -8.99 15.99
N LEU A 171 8.73 -8.53 15.14
CA LEU A 171 8.71 -8.83 13.71
C LEU A 171 9.99 -8.35 13.01
N VAL A 172 10.46 -7.12 13.28
CA VAL A 172 11.72 -6.59 12.72
C VAL A 172 12.90 -7.50 13.06
N GLU A 173 12.99 -7.98 14.30
CA GLU A 173 14.10 -8.83 14.74
C GLU A 173 14.02 -10.24 14.16
N SER A 174 12.82 -10.77 13.92
CA SER A 174 12.65 -12.06 13.26
C SER A 174 13.17 -12.05 11.80
N TRP A 175 13.10 -10.91 11.12
CA TRP A 175 13.64 -10.71 9.77
C TRP A 175 15.16 -10.48 9.77
N ARG A 176 15.78 -10.22 10.93
CA ARG A 176 17.23 -9.99 11.06
C ARG A 176 18.06 -11.25 11.25
N ARG A 177 17.45 -12.39 11.58
CA ARG A 177 18.19 -13.61 11.92
C ARG A 177 19.10 -14.02 10.75
N PRO A 178 20.41 -14.25 10.96
CA PRO A 178 21.32 -14.67 9.90
C PRO A 178 20.83 -16.01 9.31
N GLY A 179 20.24 -15.96 8.11
CA GLY A 179 19.62 -17.10 7.43
C GLY A 179 18.24 -16.82 6.83
N SER A 180 17.49 -15.82 7.33
CA SER A 180 16.24 -15.36 6.69
C SER A 180 16.54 -14.26 5.67
N VAL A 181 16.50 -14.63 4.39
CA VAL A 181 16.76 -13.79 3.20
C VAL A 181 18.21 -13.26 3.13
N PRO A 182 18.99 -13.56 2.07
CA PRO A 182 20.33 -13.01 1.93
C PRO A 182 20.28 -11.47 1.87
N ALA A 183 20.67 -10.81 2.96
CA ALA A 183 20.82 -9.35 3.05
C ALA A 183 21.91 -8.77 2.10
N ARG A 184 22.45 -9.59 1.19
CA ARG A 184 23.48 -9.18 0.21
C ARG A 184 22.91 -8.69 -1.11
N SER A 185 21.60 -8.84 -1.39
CA SER A 185 21.01 -8.42 -2.68
C SER A 185 19.75 -7.55 -2.59
N SER A 186 19.05 -7.52 -1.46
CA SER A 186 17.82 -6.72 -1.28
C SER A 186 17.97 -5.85 -0.04
N GLY A 187 18.49 -4.63 -0.23
CA GLY A 187 18.66 -3.68 0.86
C GLY A 187 17.30 -3.26 1.40
N VAL A 188 16.93 -3.67 2.60
CA VAL A 188 15.78 -3.10 3.31
C VAL A 188 16.36 -2.18 4.37
N CYS A 189 16.08 -0.88 4.30
CA CYS A 189 16.54 0.07 5.32
C CYS A 189 15.54 0.19 6.46
N ARG A 190 16.10 0.36 7.67
CA ARG A 190 15.45 0.33 8.99
C ARG A 190 14.09 1.04 9.06
N SER A 191 13.23 0.42 9.89
CA SER A 191 12.09 0.97 10.64
C SER A 191 12.20 2.47 10.92
N ILE A 192 11.31 3.23 10.30
CA ILE A 192 10.93 4.57 10.74
C ILE A 192 9.72 4.38 11.68
N ARG A 193 9.96 4.36 12.99
CA ARG A 193 8.96 4.00 14.04
C ARG A 193 7.74 4.91 14.09
N SER A 194 7.86 6.14 13.62
CA SER A 194 6.71 7.03 13.50
C SER A 194 7.03 8.07 12.45
N CYS A 195 6.11 8.24 11.51
CA CYS A 195 6.00 9.53 10.86
C CYS A 195 5.25 10.41 11.86
N ALA A 196 5.88 11.50 12.33
CA ALA A 196 5.17 12.59 13.02
C ALA A 196 3.98 13.14 12.17
N SER A 197 3.89 12.72 10.90
CA SER A 197 2.78 12.99 9.99
C SER A 197 1.46 12.34 10.36
N CYS A 198 1.44 11.22 11.11
CA CYS A 198 0.18 10.57 11.48
C CYS A 198 -0.64 11.46 12.43
N SER A 199 0.06 12.21 13.32
CA SER A 199 -0.53 13.27 14.16
C SER A 199 -0.83 14.57 13.41
N THR A 200 -0.24 14.81 12.24
CA THR A 200 -0.48 16.01 11.43
C THR A 200 -1.32 15.75 10.18
N ALA A 201 -1.86 14.53 10.01
CA ALA A 201 -2.81 14.18 8.96
C ALA A 201 -4.24 14.67 9.32
N THR A 202 -4.36 15.88 9.84
CA THR A 202 -5.64 16.51 10.16
C THR A 202 -6.00 17.51 9.07
N SER A 203 -7.28 17.57 8.72
CA SER A 203 -7.79 18.53 7.74
C SER A 203 -8.86 19.40 8.39
N PRO A 204 -9.14 20.61 7.87
CA PRO A 204 -10.15 21.49 8.44
C PRO A 204 -11.56 20.88 8.45
N THR A 205 -11.85 19.96 7.51
CA THR A 205 -13.20 19.41 7.31
C THR A 205 -13.34 17.93 7.63
N SER A 206 -12.23 17.19 7.78
CA SER A 206 -12.25 15.75 8.08
C SER A 206 -11.20 15.33 9.12
N ARG A 207 -11.42 14.16 9.73
CA ARG A 207 -10.52 13.60 10.76
C ARG A 207 -9.19 13.12 10.19
N MET A 208 -9.10 12.85 8.89
CA MET A 208 -7.92 12.27 8.25
C MET A 208 -7.67 12.85 6.87
N SER A 209 -6.49 13.43 6.67
CA SER A 209 -6.01 13.91 5.37
C SER A 209 -5.06 12.88 4.73
N PRO A 210 -5.15 12.62 3.41
CA PRO A 210 -4.15 11.86 2.68
C PRO A 210 -2.83 12.62 2.52
N ILE A 211 -2.73 13.86 3.01
CA ILE A 211 -1.48 14.63 3.08
C ILE A 211 -1.33 15.23 4.49
N GLY A 212 -0.13 15.18 5.08
CA GLY A 212 0.12 15.87 6.35
C GLY A 212 0.04 17.40 6.19
N THR A 213 -0.64 18.09 7.10
CA THR A 213 -0.79 19.56 7.11
C THR A 213 0.19 20.20 8.09
N GLU A 214 1.39 20.57 7.63
CA GLU A 214 2.20 21.58 8.31
C GLU A 214 2.97 22.45 7.30
N VAL A 215 2.86 23.76 7.49
CA VAL A 215 3.36 24.82 6.60
C VAL A 215 4.89 24.93 6.72
N ARG A 216 5.57 25.00 5.56
CA ARG A 216 7.03 25.24 5.32
C ARG A 216 7.99 24.08 5.64
N SER A 217 8.26 23.25 4.64
CA SER A 217 9.58 23.08 3.96
C SER A 217 9.70 21.68 3.30
N ARG A 218 9.67 21.69 1.96
CA ARG A 218 10.03 20.62 1.00
C ARG A 218 9.21 19.32 1.03
N PRO A 219 8.84 18.76 -0.15
CA PRO A 219 8.06 17.54 -0.22
C PRO A 219 8.90 16.35 0.29
N ARG A 220 8.46 15.72 1.36
CA ARG A 220 8.98 14.45 1.88
C ARG A 220 7.95 13.37 1.58
N CYS A 221 8.37 12.31 0.94
CA CYS A 221 7.58 11.18 0.49
C CYS A 221 8.38 9.90 0.87
N PHE A 222 7.77 8.77 1.20
CA PHE A 222 8.41 7.47 1.45
C PHE A 222 7.83 6.30 0.58
N CYS A 223 8.64 5.35 0.11
CA CYS A 223 8.31 4.02 -0.43
C CYS A 223 8.16 3.11 0.78
N GLU A 224 6.98 2.53 0.93
CA GLU A 224 6.53 1.97 2.19
C GLU A 224 6.23 0.48 2.01
N ILE A 225 6.92 -0.34 2.79
CA ILE A 225 6.41 -1.62 3.25
C ILE A 225 5.85 -1.34 4.64
N SER A 226 4.52 -1.27 4.81
CA SER A 226 3.93 -1.13 6.14
C SER A 226 3.53 -2.52 6.67
N LEU A 227 3.93 -2.80 7.92
CA LEU A 227 3.63 -4.03 8.63
C LEU A 227 2.83 -3.69 9.89
N SER A 228 1.64 -4.26 10.02
CA SER A 228 0.79 -4.11 11.20
C SER A 228 0.29 -5.45 11.72
N GLU A 229 0.31 -5.66 13.04
CA GLU A 229 -0.50 -6.71 13.69
C GLU A 229 -1.99 -6.31 13.61
N ALA A 230 -2.86 -7.30 13.43
CA ALA A 230 -4.31 -7.10 13.26
C ALA A 230 -5.02 -6.72 14.57
#